data_AF-A0A928HRU5-F1
#
_entry.id   AF-A0A928HRU5-F1
#
_cell.length_a   1.000
_cell.length_b   1.000
_cell.length_c   1.000
_cell.angle_alpha   90.00
_cell.angle_beta   90.00
_cell.angle_gamma   90.00
#
_symmetry.space_group_name_H-M   'P 1'
#
loop_
_entity.id
_entity.type
_entity.pdbx_description
1 polymer ?
#
loop_
_entity_poly.entity_id
_entity_poly.type
_entity_poly.pdbx_seq_one_letter_code
_entity_poly.pdbx_strand_id
1 'polypeptide(L)'
;MDNIPEKFRNNDGTLNTDALMRSYNELEKKIGTMVSIPNENSDDAARQKFNRAIGVPDSASEYPTNELYDDENLRQKFFEIGLTKHQVEKIYDIANDFLSPVISELFAARDDVSAMNELKNFFGGDEKMLDALRAINTFGERFLPQDAFESLCATPQGIQSVYKMMQSMEPNIKTDKNENENLSDSDLRRMMRDPKYWRDGDTEYIRKIENGFKKLYS
;
A
#
# COMPACT_ATOMS: atom_id res chain seq x y z
N MET A 1 -16.33 -74.78 -28.25
CA MET A 1 -17.37 -74.16 -29.10
C MET A 1 -17.71 -72.84 -28.46
N ASP A 2 -17.39 -71.74 -29.14
CA ASP A 2 -17.52 -70.39 -28.61
C ASP A 2 -18.99 -70.06 -28.29
N ASN A 3 -19.22 -69.54 -27.09
CA ASN A 3 -20.54 -69.18 -26.59
C ASN A 3 -20.96 -67.85 -27.25
N ILE A 4 -21.58 -67.91 -28.44
CA ILE A 4 -22.06 -66.72 -29.15
C ILE A 4 -23.13 -66.04 -28.29
N PRO A 5 -22.90 -64.77 -27.86
CA PRO A 5 -23.89 -64.03 -27.08
C PRO A 5 -25.24 -63.95 -27.82
N GLU A 6 -26.35 -64.04 -27.07
CA GLU A 6 -27.70 -64.09 -27.64
C GLU A 6 -28.01 -62.90 -28.58
N LYS A 7 -27.46 -61.73 -28.28
CA LYS A 7 -27.55 -60.51 -29.11
C LYS A 7 -26.88 -60.60 -30.50
N PHE A 8 -26.03 -61.60 -30.73
CA PHE A 8 -25.32 -61.83 -32.00
C PHE A 8 -25.67 -63.19 -32.61
N ARG A 9 -26.79 -63.79 -32.22
CA ARG A 9 -27.24 -65.10 -32.71
C ARG A 9 -28.50 -64.95 -33.57
N ASN A 10 -28.52 -65.57 -34.74
CA ASN A 10 -29.70 -65.66 -35.60
C ASN A 10 -30.68 -66.69 -35.06
N ASN A 11 -31.93 -66.65 -35.55
CA ASN A 11 -32.97 -67.65 -35.21
C ASN A 11 -32.52 -69.09 -35.51
N ASP A 12 -31.69 -69.27 -36.54
CA ASP A 12 -31.14 -70.57 -36.96
C ASP A 12 -29.90 -70.99 -36.14
N GLY A 13 -29.53 -70.21 -35.13
CA GLY A 13 -28.40 -70.46 -34.24
C GLY A 13 -27.04 -70.05 -34.79
N THR A 14 -26.97 -69.51 -36.01
CA THR A 14 -25.75 -69.00 -36.66
C THR A 14 -25.39 -67.59 -36.18
N LEU A 15 -24.15 -67.14 -36.44
CA LEU A 15 -23.68 -65.80 -36.08
C LEU A 15 -24.40 -64.72 -36.91
N ASN A 16 -24.96 -63.73 -36.23
CA ASN A 16 -25.51 -62.53 -36.86
C ASN A 16 -24.39 -61.52 -37.14
N THR A 17 -23.86 -61.56 -38.37
CA THR A 17 -22.77 -60.68 -38.82
C THR A 17 -23.19 -59.21 -38.88
N ASP A 18 -24.46 -58.92 -39.19
CA ASP A 18 -24.96 -57.56 -39.32
C ASP A 18 -25.11 -56.88 -37.95
N ALA A 19 -25.63 -57.61 -36.96
CA ALA A 19 -25.71 -57.14 -35.57
C ALA A 19 -24.30 -56.91 -34.98
N LEU A 20 -23.34 -57.77 -35.31
CA LEU A 20 -21.95 -57.61 -34.89
C LEU A 20 -21.30 -56.38 -35.52
N MET A 21 -21.44 -56.20 -36.84
CA MET A 21 -20.91 -55.02 -37.54
C MET A 21 -21.55 -53.72 -37.02
N ARG A 22 -22.86 -53.71 -36.76
CA ARG A 22 -23.54 -52.55 -36.18
C ARG A 22 -23.03 -52.23 -34.79
N SER A 23 -22.89 -53.22 -33.92
CA SER A 23 -22.33 -53.04 -32.58
C SER A 23 -20.87 -52.58 -32.61
N TYR A 24 -20.08 -53.06 -33.57
CA TYR A 24 -18.70 -52.60 -33.76
C TYR A 24 -18.66 -51.13 -34.18
N ASN A 25 -19.46 -50.73 -35.17
CA ASN A 25 -19.53 -49.34 -35.64
C ASN A 25 -20.03 -48.37 -34.55
N GLU A 26 -20.99 -48.80 -33.71
CA GLU A 26 -21.45 -47.99 -32.57
C GLU A 26 -20.37 -47.86 -31.49
N LEU A 27 -19.59 -48.93 -31.25
CA LEU A 27 -18.48 -48.92 -30.33
C LEU A 27 -17.31 -48.08 -30.85
N GLU A 28 -17.00 -48.13 -32.14
CA GLU A 28 -16.01 -47.28 -32.81
C GLU A 28 -16.39 -45.80 -32.70
N LYS A 29 -17.66 -45.46 -32.93
CA LYS A 29 -18.19 -44.10 -32.71
C LYS A 29 -18.03 -43.66 -31.26
N LYS A 30 -18.38 -44.53 -30.30
CA LYS A 30 -18.31 -44.22 -28.86
C LYS A 30 -16.87 -44.05 -28.39
N ILE A 31 -15.95 -44.91 -28.86
CA ILE A 31 -14.51 -44.79 -28.61
C ILE A 31 -13.97 -43.51 -29.24
N GLY A 32 -14.39 -43.16 -30.45
CA GLY A 32 -13.99 -41.91 -31.11
C GLY A 32 -14.37 -40.65 -30.31
N THR A 33 -15.50 -40.70 -29.59
CA THR A 33 -15.95 -39.61 -28.70
C THR A 33 -15.32 -39.61 -27.31
N MET A 34 -14.65 -40.70 -26.90
CA MET A 34 -13.98 -40.74 -25.60
C MET A 34 -12.73 -39.88 -25.63
N VAL A 35 -12.61 -39.01 -24.62
CA VAL A 35 -11.41 -38.25 -24.34
C VAL A 35 -10.59 -39.07 -23.36
N SER A 36 -9.45 -39.58 -23.80
CA SER A 36 -8.53 -40.31 -22.94
C SER A 36 -7.88 -39.35 -21.93
N ILE A 37 -7.77 -39.80 -20.68
CA ILE A 37 -7.02 -39.07 -19.65
C ILE A 37 -5.52 -39.24 -19.96
N PRO A 38 -4.78 -38.14 -20.21
CA PRO A 38 -3.36 -38.22 -20.48
C PRO A 38 -2.57 -38.73 -19.27
N ASN A 39 -1.45 -39.38 -19.55
CA ASN A 39 -0.43 -39.78 -18.59
C ASN A 39 0.93 -39.14 -18.95
N GLU A 40 1.97 -39.46 -18.18
CA GLU A 40 3.32 -38.91 -18.39
C GLU A 40 3.90 -39.21 -19.79
N ASN A 41 3.49 -40.31 -20.42
CA ASN A 41 3.96 -40.75 -21.74
C ASN A 41 3.00 -40.37 -22.88
N SER A 42 1.92 -39.64 -22.59
CA SER A 42 0.98 -39.20 -23.63
C SER A 42 1.59 -38.11 -24.48
N ASP A 43 1.30 -38.16 -25.78
CA ASP A 43 1.73 -37.15 -26.73
C ASP A 43 1.01 -35.81 -26.51
N ASP A 44 1.60 -34.75 -27.05
CA ASP A 44 1.07 -33.39 -26.89
C ASP A 44 -0.33 -33.25 -27.51
N ALA A 45 -0.62 -34.01 -28.57
CA ALA A 45 -1.94 -34.01 -29.22
C ALA A 45 -3.03 -34.58 -28.30
N ALA A 46 -2.77 -35.70 -27.58
CA ALA A 46 -3.72 -36.22 -26.61
C ALA A 46 -3.91 -35.27 -25.42
N ARG A 47 -2.83 -34.64 -24.94
CA ARG A 47 -2.89 -33.63 -23.87
C ARG A 47 -3.73 -32.42 -24.26
N GLN A 48 -3.52 -31.87 -25.46
CA GLN A 48 -4.31 -30.75 -25.97
C GLN A 48 -5.78 -31.12 -26.15
N LYS A 49 -6.08 -32.32 -26.68
CA LYS A 49 -7.47 -32.79 -26.81
C LYS A 49 -8.16 -32.89 -25.45
N PHE A 50 -7.46 -33.38 -24.42
CA PHE A 50 -7.96 -33.44 -23.06
C PHE A 50 -8.16 -32.05 -22.44
N ASN A 51 -7.14 -31.19 -22.52
CA ASN A 51 -7.18 -29.82 -22.01
C ASN A 51 -8.38 -29.05 -22.59
N ARG A 52 -8.58 -29.14 -23.91
CA ARG A 52 -9.75 -28.53 -24.57
C ARG A 52 -11.07 -29.12 -24.08
N ALA A 53 -11.11 -30.43 -23.82
CA ALA A 53 -12.32 -31.11 -23.34
C ALA A 53 -12.72 -30.70 -21.90
N ILE A 54 -11.74 -30.40 -21.04
CA ILE A 54 -11.99 -29.95 -19.66
C ILE A 54 -12.19 -28.42 -19.54
N GLY A 55 -11.99 -27.67 -20.63
CA GLY A 55 -12.20 -26.22 -20.66
C GLY A 55 -10.95 -25.37 -20.36
N VAL A 56 -9.75 -25.90 -20.65
CA VAL A 56 -8.53 -25.09 -20.77
C VAL A 56 -8.65 -24.20 -22.02
N PRO A 57 -8.30 -22.91 -21.94
CA PRO A 57 -8.27 -22.02 -23.11
C PRO A 57 -7.28 -22.45 -24.19
N ASP A 58 -7.45 -21.94 -25.41
CA ASP A 58 -6.55 -22.20 -26.53
C ASP A 58 -5.23 -21.38 -26.43
N SER A 59 -5.20 -20.31 -25.63
CA SER A 59 -4.02 -19.49 -25.35
C SER A 59 -4.01 -18.87 -23.95
N ALA A 60 -2.83 -18.51 -23.46
CA ALA A 60 -2.66 -17.83 -22.17
C ALA A 60 -3.43 -16.50 -22.06
N SER A 61 -3.58 -15.77 -23.17
CA SER A 61 -4.31 -14.50 -23.24
C SER A 61 -5.81 -14.61 -23.00
N GLU A 62 -6.38 -15.82 -23.03
CA GLU A 62 -7.81 -16.05 -22.80
C GLU A 62 -8.19 -16.32 -21.34
N TYR A 63 -7.20 -16.38 -20.44
CA TYR A 63 -7.46 -16.46 -19.01
C TYR A 63 -8.11 -15.17 -18.49
N PRO A 64 -8.93 -15.27 -17.43
CA PRO A 64 -9.43 -14.08 -16.75
C PRO A 64 -8.26 -13.24 -16.24
N THR A 65 -8.44 -11.93 -16.21
CA THR A 65 -7.46 -10.97 -15.68
C THR A 65 -7.83 -10.57 -14.27
N ASN A 66 -6.85 -10.12 -13.49
CA ASN A 66 -7.03 -9.60 -12.13
C ASN A 66 -6.14 -8.38 -11.91
N GLU A 67 -6.70 -7.28 -11.42
CA GLU A 67 -5.95 -6.01 -11.34
C GLU A 67 -4.72 -6.05 -10.42
N LEU A 68 -4.72 -6.91 -9.40
CA LEU A 68 -3.71 -6.90 -8.34
C LEU A 68 -2.67 -8.03 -8.49
N TYR A 69 -3.08 -9.19 -8.99
CA TYR A 69 -2.24 -10.39 -9.02
C TYR A 69 -1.87 -10.88 -10.42
N ASP A 70 -2.44 -10.30 -11.48
CA ASP A 70 -2.25 -10.77 -12.84
C ASP A 70 -1.00 -10.19 -13.51
N ASP A 71 -0.30 -11.06 -14.25
CA ASP A 71 0.76 -10.69 -15.17
C ASP A 71 0.82 -11.70 -16.33
N GLU A 72 1.43 -11.31 -17.45
CA GLU A 72 1.53 -12.16 -18.66
C GLU A 72 2.29 -13.48 -18.38
N ASN A 73 3.33 -13.45 -17.55
CA ASN A 73 4.10 -14.65 -17.22
C ASN A 73 3.29 -15.62 -16.34
N LEU A 74 2.42 -15.10 -15.48
CA LEU A 74 1.53 -15.89 -14.64
C LEU A 74 0.49 -16.60 -15.48
N ARG A 75 -0.13 -15.91 -16.45
CA ARG A 75 -1.06 -16.53 -17.40
C ARG A 75 -0.38 -17.58 -18.27
N GLN A 76 0.87 -17.33 -18.67
CA GLN A 76 1.67 -18.30 -19.40
C GLN A 76 1.89 -19.58 -18.57
N LYS A 77 2.17 -19.46 -17.27
CA LYS A 77 2.27 -20.61 -16.36
C LYS A 77 0.94 -21.34 -16.19
N PHE A 78 -0.18 -20.63 -16.09
CA PHE A 78 -1.50 -21.27 -16.03
C PHE A 78 -1.78 -22.11 -17.28
N PHE A 79 -1.39 -21.59 -18.45
CA PHE A 79 -1.51 -22.30 -19.72
C PHE A 79 -0.63 -23.54 -19.77
N GLU A 80 0.64 -23.41 -19.38
CA GLU A 80 1.60 -24.52 -19.35
C GLU A 80 1.17 -25.67 -18.44
N ILE A 81 0.53 -25.34 -17.32
CA ILE A 81 0.02 -26.31 -16.35
C ILE A 81 -1.36 -26.87 -16.78
N GLY A 82 -2.03 -26.24 -17.76
CA GLY A 82 -3.32 -26.69 -18.27
C GLY A 82 -4.48 -26.41 -17.32
N LEU A 83 -4.50 -25.24 -16.67
CA LEU A 83 -5.61 -24.84 -15.81
C LEU A 83 -6.83 -24.43 -16.63
N THR A 84 -8.02 -24.69 -16.12
CA THR A 84 -9.27 -24.18 -16.71
C THR A 84 -9.50 -22.72 -16.32
N LYS A 85 -10.30 -21.97 -17.10
CA LYS A 85 -10.65 -20.58 -16.76
C LYS A 85 -11.23 -20.47 -15.35
N HIS A 86 -12.13 -21.38 -15.00
CA HIS A 86 -12.78 -21.41 -13.68
C HIS A 86 -11.79 -21.67 -12.53
N GLN A 87 -10.79 -22.53 -12.73
CA GLN A 87 -9.75 -22.74 -11.71
C GLN A 87 -8.92 -21.48 -11.49
N VAL A 88 -8.60 -20.75 -12.55
CA VAL A 88 -7.86 -19.48 -12.45
C VAL A 88 -8.68 -18.42 -11.72
N GLU A 89 -9.98 -18.28 -12.03
CA GLU A 89 -10.88 -17.39 -11.27
C GLU A 89 -10.85 -17.70 -9.78
N LYS A 90 -10.94 -18.99 -9.41
CA LYS A 90 -10.90 -19.43 -8.02
C LYS A 90 -9.56 -19.15 -7.34
N ILE A 91 -8.45 -19.26 -8.07
CA ILE A 91 -7.12 -18.90 -7.54
C ILE A 91 -7.09 -17.40 -7.21
N TYR A 92 -7.63 -16.55 -8.08
CA TYR A 92 -7.72 -15.11 -7.79
C TYR A 92 -8.67 -14.80 -6.63
N ASP A 93 -9.82 -15.47 -6.53
CA ASP A 93 -10.72 -15.33 -5.38
C ASP A 93 -10.00 -15.65 -4.07
N ILE A 94 -9.28 -16.78 -4.02
CA ILE A 94 -8.50 -17.20 -2.85
C ILE A 94 -7.39 -16.19 -2.55
N ALA A 95 -6.68 -15.71 -3.58
CA ALA A 95 -5.64 -14.70 -3.41
C ALA A 95 -6.24 -13.42 -2.80
N ASN A 96 -7.39 -12.95 -3.28
CA ASN A 96 -8.07 -11.80 -2.71
C ASN A 96 -8.42 -12.03 -1.23
N ASP A 97 -9.05 -13.16 -0.90
CA ASP A 97 -9.51 -13.44 0.46
C ASP A 97 -8.37 -13.55 1.48
N PHE A 98 -7.24 -14.14 1.08
CA PHE A 98 -6.12 -14.39 2.00
C PHE A 98 -5.05 -13.31 1.98
N LEU A 99 -4.74 -12.73 0.82
CA LEU A 99 -3.65 -11.75 0.69
C LEU A 99 -4.12 -10.32 0.94
N SER A 100 -5.38 -9.97 0.65
CA SER A 100 -5.86 -8.60 0.86
C SER A 100 -5.71 -8.15 2.32
N PRO A 101 -6.10 -8.94 3.35
CA PRO A 101 -5.89 -8.54 4.74
C PRO A 101 -4.41 -8.31 5.09
N VAL A 102 -3.52 -9.18 4.60
CA VAL A 102 -2.07 -9.09 4.85
C VAL A 102 -1.48 -7.84 4.18
N ILE A 103 -1.88 -7.56 2.95
CA ILE A 103 -1.44 -6.38 2.20
C ILE A 103 -1.94 -5.10 2.89
N SER A 104 -3.21 -5.06 3.33
CA SER A 104 -3.75 -3.93 4.09
C SER A 104 -3.01 -3.69 5.40
N GLU A 105 -2.69 -4.76 6.15
CA GLU A 105 -1.92 -4.65 7.39
C GLU A 105 -0.50 -4.11 7.13
N LEU A 106 0.17 -4.58 6.07
CA LEU A 106 1.49 -4.09 5.68
C LEU A 106 1.47 -2.61 5.29
N PHE A 107 0.45 -2.17 4.55
CA PHE A 107 0.30 -0.75 4.21
C PHE A 107 0.00 0.10 5.44
N ALA A 108 -0.89 -0.34 6.34
CA ALA A 108 -1.17 0.38 7.59
C ALA A 108 0.10 0.53 8.44
N ALA A 109 0.88 -0.55 8.61
CA ALA A 109 2.13 -0.50 9.36
C ALA A 109 3.17 0.44 8.70
N ARG A 110 3.22 0.49 7.36
CA ARG A 110 4.09 1.42 6.63
C ARG A 110 3.64 2.87 6.82
N ASP A 111 2.34 3.13 6.76
CA ASP A 111 1.76 4.45 6.94
C ASP A 111 2.03 4.96 8.35
N ASP A 112 1.94 4.11 9.38
CA ASP A 112 2.30 4.46 10.76
C ASP A 112 3.78 4.86 10.90
N VAL A 113 4.69 4.08 10.28
CA VAL A 113 6.12 4.41 10.28
C VAL A 113 6.38 5.71 9.53
N SER A 114 5.73 5.93 8.39
CA SER A 114 5.84 7.17 7.60
C SER A 114 5.32 8.37 8.37
N ALA A 115 4.16 8.25 9.00
CA ALA A 115 3.53 9.26 9.85
C ALA A 115 4.43 9.67 11.02
N MET A 116 5.02 8.68 11.70
CA MET A 116 5.97 8.91 12.79
C MET A 116 7.22 9.67 12.31
N ASN A 117 7.78 9.27 11.15
CA ASN A 117 8.94 9.94 10.57
C ASN A 117 8.61 11.39 10.15
N GLU A 118 7.43 11.66 9.59
CA GLU A 118 7.00 13.01 9.25
C GLU A 118 6.92 13.91 10.49
N LEU A 119 6.31 13.43 11.58
CA LEU A 119 6.23 14.15 12.84
C LEU A 119 7.62 14.38 13.45
N LYS A 120 8.48 13.36 13.46
CA LYS A 120 9.86 13.47 13.93
C LYS A 120 10.64 14.54 13.16
N ASN A 121 10.50 14.57 11.84
CA ASN A 121 11.14 15.58 10.98
C ASN A 121 10.59 16.98 11.27
N PHE A 122 9.27 17.12 11.44
CA PHE A 122 8.62 18.39 11.75
C PHE A 122 9.08 18.97 13.10
N PHE A 123 9.12 18.14 14.15
CA PHE A 123 9.51 18.58 15.51
C PHE A 123 11.04 18.59 15.74
N GLY A 124 11.82 18.02 14.82
CA GLY A 124 13.28 18.02 14.87
C GLY A 124 13.87 17.00 15.85
N GLY A 125 13.25 15.83 15.98
CA GLY A 125 13.72 14.70 16.78
C GLY A 125 12.68 14.13 17.74
N ASP A 126 12.97 12.94 18.29
CA ASP A 126 12.03 12.18 19.12
C ASP A 126 11.69 12.90 20.44
N GLU A 127 12.70 13.45 21.12
CA GLU A 127 12.50 14.15 22.41
C GLU A 127 11.61 15.37 22.25
N LYS A 128 11.89 16.21 21.25
CA LYS A 128 11.09 17.42 20.95
C LYS A 128 9.67 17.08 20.51
N MET A 129 9.51 15.98 19.76
CA MET A 129 8.20 15.50 19.37
C MET A 129 7.37 15.08 20.59
N LEU A 130 7.93 14.29 21.52
CA LEU A 130 7.22 13.86 22.72
C LEU A 130 6.80 15.05 23.60
N ASP A 131 7.67 16.04 23.76
CA ASP A 131 7.34 17.25 24.51
C ASP A 131 6.24 18.06 23.83
N ALA A 132 6.29 18.20 22.50
CA ALA A 132 5.23 18.85 21.73
C ALA A 132 3.89 18.11 21.83
N LEU A 133 3.88 16.78 21.74
CA LEU A 133 2.66 15.97 21.87
C LEU A 133 2.00 16.13 23.24
N ARG A 134 2.78 16.21 24.34
CA ARG A 134 2.25 16.49 25.68
C ARG A 134 1.58 17.87 25.76
N ALA A 135 2.21 18.88 25.17
CA ALA A 135 1.65 20.22 25.12
C ALA A 135 0.36 20.27 24.28
N ILE A 136 0.35 19.61 23.13
CA ILE A 136 -0.84 19.48 22.26
C ILE A 136 -1.98 18.79 22.99
N ASN A 137 -1.73 17.70 23.73
CA ASN A 137 -2.77 17.01 24.49
C ASN A 137 -3.37 17.90 25.59
N THR A 138 -2.51 18.62 26.33
CA THR A 138 -2.96 19.57 27.36
C THR A 138 -3.79 20.72 26.76
N PHE A 139 -3.38 21.21 25.58
CA PHE A 139 -4.13 22.24 24.85
C PHE A 139 -5.47 21.71 24.34
N GLY A 140 -5.49 20.52 23.74
CA GLY A 140 -6.68 19.86 23.20
C GLY A 140 -7.75 19.64 24.26
N GLU A 141 -7.38 19.05 25.40
CA GLU A 141 -8.28 18.81 26.54
C GLU A 141 -8.90 20.10 27.09
N ARG A 142 -8.19 21.23 26.98
CA ARG A 142 -8.61 22.51 27.56
C ARG A 142 -9.44 23.38 26.61
N PHE A 143 -9.15 23.34 25.32
CA PHE A 143 -9.67 24.32 24.35
C PHE A 143 -10.51 23.70 23.23
N LEU A 144 -10.56 22.37 23.09
CA LEU A 144 -11.27 21.69 22.02
C LEU A 144 -12.25 20.63 22.58
N PRO A 145 -13.42 20.43 21.95
CA PRO A 145 -14.26 19.26 22.22
C PRO A 145 -13.53 17.97 21.88
N GLN A 146 -13.73 16.93 22.69
CA GLN A 146 -13.00 15.66 22.58
C GLN A 146 -13.10 15.04 21.17
N ASP A 147 -14.30 14.90 20.62
CA ASP A 147 -14.51 14.34 19.27
C ASP A 147 -13.76 15.11 18.17
N ALA A 148 -13.71 16.45 18.31
CA ALA A 148 -13.02 17.31 17.36
C ALA A 148 -11.50 17.19 17.48
N PHE A 149 -10.98 17.10 18.71
CA PHE A 149 -9.56 16.90 18.98
C PHE A 149 -9.08 15.53 18.46
N GLU A 150 -9.82 14.46 18.74
CA GLU A 150 -9.50 13.11 18.25
C GLU A 150 -9.49 13.07 16.71
N SER A 151 -10.50 13.67 16.07
CA SER A 151 -10.57 13.75 14.61
C SER A 151 -9.42 14.57 14.01
N LEU A 152 -9.04 15.68 14.64
CA LEU A 152 -7.93 16.52 14.19
C LEU A 152 -6.57 15.86 14.43
N CYS A 153 -6.42 15.02 15.45
CA CYS A 153 -5.15 14.34 15.74
C CYS A 153 -5.02 12.97 15.04
N ALA A 154 -5.97 12.60 14.19
CA ALA A 154 -5.95 11.33 13.46
C ALA A 154 -4.89 11.24 12.35
N THR A 155 -4.29 12.37 11.94
CA THR A 155 -3.24 12.42 10.91
C THR A 155 -2.05 13.28 11.34
N PRO A 156 -0.83 13.04 10.80
CA PRO A 156 0.34 13.88 11.08
C PRO A 156 0.11 15.36 10.84
N GLN A 157 -0.53 15.70 9.72
CA GLN A 157 -0.81 17.08 9.33
C GLN A 157 -1.82 17.73 10.28
N GLY A 158 -2.74 16.94 10.80
CA GLY A 158 -3.69 17.39 11.80
C GLY A 158 -3.01 17.73 13.14
N ILE A 159 -2.13 16.85 13.65
CA ILE A 159 -1.29 17.13 14.83
C ILE A 159 -0.45 18.39 14.62
N GLN A 160 0.19 18.54 13.47
CA GLN A 160 0.95 19.75 13.11
C GLN A 160 0.06 21.01 13.08
N SER A 161 -1.18 20.87 12.63
CA SER A 161 -2.13 21.99 12.56
C SER A 161 -2.57 22.42 13.96
N VAL A 162 -2.90 21.48 14.85
CA VAL A 162 -3.23 21.78 16.25
C VAL A 162 -2.04 22.43 16.95
N TYR A 163 -0.82 21.93 16.71
CA TYR A 163 0.40 22.55 17.24
C TYR A 163 0.57 24.00 16.78
N LYS A 164 0.34 24.29 15.49
CA LYS A 164 0.39 25.66 14.95
C LYS A 164 -0.72 26.54 15.52
N MET A 165 -1.92 26.00 15.75
CA MET A 165 -3.01 26.73 16.41
C MET A 165 -2.64 27.09 17.84
N MET A 166 -2.08 26.15 18.61
CA MET A 166 -1.57 26.39 19.95
C MET A 166 -0.51 27.52 19.94
N GLN A 167 0.49 27.44 19.06
CA GLN A 167 1.50 28.50 18.90
C GLN A 167 0.91 29.85 18.48
N SER A 168 -0.20 29.84 17.73
CA SER A 168 -0.90 31.05 17.28
C SER A 168 -1.89 31.61 18.30
N MET A 169 -2.26 30.82 19.32
CA MET A 169 -2.99 31.28 20.52
C MET A 169 -2.04 31.78 21.61
N GLU A 170 -0.81 31.26 21.68
CA GLU A 170 0.25 31.70 22.58
C GLU A 170 1.13 32.91 22.14
N PRO A 171 0.99 33.59 20.97
CA PRO A 171 1.93 34.60 20.52
C PRO A 171 1.72 35.96 21.20
N ASN A 172 1.29 35.96 22.46
CA ASN A 172 1.44 37.10 23.36
C ASN A 172 2.61 36.93 24.35
N ILE A 173 3.37 35.83 24.29
CA ILE A 173 4.64 35.73 25.00
C ILE A 173 5.78 35.91 23.99
N LYS A 174 6.23 37.16 23.93
CA LYS A 174 7.44 37.62 23.22
C LYS A 174 8.59 36.63 23.41
N THR A 175 8.88 35.86 22.37
CA THR A 175 10.23 35.36 22.11
C THR A 175 10.87 36.28 21.08
N ASP A 176 11.07 37.54 21.48
CA ASP A 176 12.02 38.43 20.82
C ASP A 176 13.44 37.91 21.14
N LYS A 177 13.87 36.90 20.39
CA LYS A 177 15.30 36.57 20.21
C LYS A 177 15.85 37.34 19.01
N ASN A 178 15.55 38.64 19.00
CA ASN A 178 16.30 39.66 18.27
C ASN A 178 16.29 40.90 19.17
N GLU A 179 17.30 40.98 20.05
CA GLU A 179 17.65 42.23 20.73
C GLU A 179 18.12 43.25 19.68
N ASN A 180 17.17 43.84 18.96
CA ASN A 180 17.31 45.20 18.49
C ASN A 180 16.58 46.08 19.50
N GLU A 181 17.21 46.25 20.68
CA GLU A 181 16.84 47.33 21.59
C GLU A 181 16.89 48.63 20.79
N ASN A 182 15.73 49.18 20.42
CA ASN A 182 15.63 50.58 20.03
C ASN A 182 15.86 51.40 21.30
N LEU A 183 17.13 51.60 21.65
CA LEU A 183 17.56 52.43 22.78
C LEU A 183 17.04 53.85 22.57
N SER A 184 16.42 54.42 23.59
CA SER A 184 15.97 55.81 23.58
C SER A 184 17.16 56.78 23.71
N ASP A 185 17.00 58.04 23.32
CA ASP A 185 18.03 59.09 23.51
C ASP A 185 18.47 59.19 25.00
N SER A 186 17.53 59.00 25.93
CA SER A 186 17.83 58.97 27.37
C SER A 186 18.68 57.77 27.79
N ASP A 187 18.48 56.60 27.17
CA ASP A 187 19.26 55.39 27.47
C ASP A 187 20.69 55.50 26.94
N LEU A 188 20.86 56.05 25.73
CA LEU A 188 22.19 56.30 25.15
C LEU A 188 22.99 57.31 25.98
N ARG A 189 22.35 58.40 26.44
CA ARG A 189 22.99 59.37 27.34
C ARG A 189 23.35 58.78 28.69
N ARG A 190 22.58 57.81 29.20
CA ARG A 190 22.92 57.07 30.42
C ARG A 190 24.14 56.18 30.19
N MET A 191 24.21 55.50 29.04
CA MET A 191 25.37 54.69 28.65
C MET A 191 26.66 55.53 28.50
N MET A 192 26.57 56.77 28.01
CA MET A 192 27.73 57.69 27.96
C MET A 192 28.26 58.12 29.34
N ARG A 193 27.42 58.06 30.38
CA ARG A 193 27.82 58.40 31.77
C ARG A 193 28.43 57.22 32.52
N ASP A 194 28.35 56.02 31.95
CA ASP A 194 28.92 54.81 32.54
C ASP A 194 30.46 54.91 32.51
N PRO A 195 31.16 54.60 33.63
CA PRO A 195 32.62 54.47 33.67
C PRO A 195 33.21 53.62 32.55
N LYS A 196 32.48 52.62 32.06
CA LYS A 196 32.91 51.75 30.97
C LYS A 196 33.14 52.50 29.65
N TYR A 197 32.43 53.62 29.42
CA TYR A 197 32.58 54.45 28.23
C TYR A 197 33.86 55.29 28.23
N TRP A 198 34.25 55.87 29.37
CA TRP A 198 35.38 56.82 29.45
C TRP A 198 36.63 56.28 30.16
N ARG A 199 36.50 55.24 31.00
CA ARG A 199 37.60 54.64 31.77
C ARG A 199 38.19 53.43 31.07
N ASP A 200 37.33 52.53 30.59
CA ASP A 200 37.75 51.26 29.98
C ASP A 200 37.85 51.35 28.45
N GLY A 201 37.19 52.33 27.84
CA GLY A 201 37.29 52.61 26.40
C GLY A 201 36.89 51.41 25.52
N ASP A 202 35.89 50.65 25.95
CA ASP A 202 35.43 49.44 25.25
C ASP A 202 34.88 49.80 23.86
N THR A 203 35.64 49.43 22.82
CA THR A 203 35.34 49.73 21.41
C THR A 203 33.96 49.23 20.98
N GLU A 204 33.50 48.09 21.50
CA GLU A 204 32.19 47.54 21.16
C GLU A 204 31.05 48.32 21.83
N TYR A 205 31.29 48.80 23.05
CA TYR A 205 30.34 49.65 23.76
C TYR A 205 30.18 51.02 23.11
N ILE A 206 31.27 51.62 22.65
CA ILE A 206 31.28 52.89 21.91
C ILE A 206 30.53 52.74 20.58
N ARG A 207 30.78 51.65 19.83
CA ARG A 207 30.05 51.35 18.58
C ARG A 207 28.55 51.17 18.80
N LYS A 208 28.12 50.53 19.89
CA LYS A 208 26.70 50.37 20.23
C LYS A 208 26.04 51.74 20.44
N ILE A 209 26.72 52.67 21.09
CA ILE A 209 26.23 54.04 21.34
C ILE A 209 26.19 54.86 20.04
N GLU A 210 27.26 54.85 19.25
CA GLU A 210 27.33 55.59 17.98
C GLU A 210 26.27 55.13 16.98
N ASN A 211 26.08 53.81 16.84
CA ASN A 211 25.03 53.25 15.99
C ASN A 211 23.63 53.60 16.51
N GLY A 212 23.44 53.65 17.83
CA GLY A 212 22.20 54.11 18.46
C GLY A 212 21.86 55.56 18.10
N PHE A 213 22.81 56.48 18.23
CA PHE A 213 22.61 57.89 17.87
C PHE A 213 22.42 58.09 16.37
N LYS A 214 23.21 57.39 15.55
CA LYS A 214 23.06 57.44 14.09
C LYS A 214 21.68 56.98 13.65
N LYS A 215 21.08 55.99 14.33
CA LYS A 215 19.73 55.49 14.01
C LYS A 215 18.61 56.41 14.52
N LEU A 216 18.84 57.19 15.59
CA LEU A 216 17.87 58.15 16.12
C LEU A 216 17.83 59.49 15.38
N TYR A 217 18.96 59.90 14.78
CA TYR A 217 19.10 61.21 14.12
C TYR A 217 19.35 61.13 12.60
N SER A 218 19.24 59.94 11.99
CA SER A 218 19.29 59.74 10.52
C SER A 218 17.90 59.64 9.90
#